data_AF-A0A1X0E3H7-F1
#
_entry.id   AF-A0A1X0E3H7-F1
#
_cell.length_a   1.000
_cell.length_b   1.000
_cell.length_c   1.000
_cell.angle_alpha   90.00
_cell.angle_beta   90.00
_cell.angle_gamma   90.00
#
_symmetry.space_group_name_H-M   'P 1'
#
loop_
_entity.id
_entity.type
_entity.pdbx_description
1 polymer ?
#
loop_
_entity_poly.entity_id
_entity_poly.type
_entity_poly.pdbx_seq_one_letter_code
_entity_poly.pdbx_strand_id
1 'polypeptide(L)'
;MPARTALTVVTVERTGTPPAWECRAVITDGRRSWQTAAIGNAAPLVGGTTDRCSRPGSLQLSFLLPSDAVPTAVDLVDSNGAIILRIML
;
A
#
# COMPACT_ATOMS: atom_id res chain seq x y z
N MET A 1 11.90 8.88 -12.56
CA MET A 1 12.20 8.63 -11.13
C MET A 1 13.49 9.36 -10.78
N PRO A 2 13.55 10.14 -9.69
CA PRO A 2 14.84 10.63 -9.17
C PRO A 2 15.78 9.44 -8.98
N ALA A 3 17.08 9.63 -9.23
CA ALA A 3 18.10 8.57 -9.29
C ALA A 3 18.29 7.72 -8.01
N ARG A 4 17.44 7.90 -6.99
CA ARG A 4 17.45 7.20 -5.70
C ARG A 4 16.04 6.86 -5.21
N THR A 5 15.12 6.54 -6.11
CA THR A 5 13.78 6.06 -5.74
C THR A 5 13.56 4.64 -6.22
N ALA A 6 13.04 3.79 -5.33
CA ALA A 6 12.70 2.41 -5.61
C ALA A 6 11.17 2.23 -5.57
N LEU A 7 10.65 1.43 -6.51
CA LEU A 7 9.27 0.96 -6.46
C LEU A 7 9.21 -0.21 -5.47
N THR A 8 8.50 0.00 -4.37
CA THR A 8 8.23 -1.04 -3.36
C THR A 8 6.81 -1.54 -3.55
N VAL A 9 6.66 -2.85 -3.78
CA VAL A 9 5.37 -3.52 -3.90
C VAL A 9 5.13 -4.35 -2.65
N VAL A 10 4.02 -4.09 -1.97
CA VAL A 10 3.58 -4.86 -0.79
C VAL A 10 2.30 -5.58 -1.17
N THR A 11 2.28 -6.90 -0.95
CA THR A 11 1.07 -7.70 -1.10
C THR A 11 0.54 -8.04 0.29
N VAL A 12 -0.68 -7.63 0.58
CA VAL A 12 -1.40 -8.00 1.81
C VAL A 12 -2.37 -9.11 1.46
N GLU A 13 -2.12 -10.30 2.00
CA GLU A 13 -3.08 -11.40 1.87
C GLU A 13 -4.32 -11.09 2.71
N ARG A 14 -5.49 -11.26 2.09
CA ARG A 14 -6.78 -10.97 2.72
C ARG A 14 -7.68 -12.17 2.57
N THR A 15 -8.36 -12.51 3.65
CA THR A 15 -9.39 -13.54 3.69
C THR A 15 -10.71 -12.94 4.15
N GLY A 16 -11.82 -13.52 3.70
CA GLY A 16 -13.17 -13.10 4.09
C GLY A 16 -13.77 -12.01 3.20
N THR A 17 -14.88 -11.44 3.67
CA THR A 17 -15.65 -10.45 2.91
C THR A 17 -14.90 -9.11 2.88
N PRO A 18 -14.66 -8.52 1.69
CA PRO A 18 -14.03 -7.22 1.61
C PRO A 18 -14.92 -6.14 2.27
N PRO A 19 -14.31 -5.15 2.92
CA PRO A 19 -15.06 -4.05 3.48
C PRO A 19 -15.79 -3.24 2.40
N ALA A 20 -16.93 -2.63 2.74
CA ALA A 20 -17.67 -1.76 1.82
C ALA A 20 -17.04 -0.36 1.63
N TRP A 21 -15.94 -0.07 2.32
CA TRP A 21 -15.27 1.23 2.29
C TRP A 21 -14.02 1.21 1.41
N GLU A 22 -13.71 2.37 0.84
CA GLU A 22 -12.45 2.59 0.11
C GLU A 22 -11.34 2.98 1.08
N CYS A 23 -10.15 2.42 0.85
CA CYS A 23 -8.98 2.68 1.68
C CYS A 23 -7.91 3.40 0.87
N ARG A 24 -7.06 4.14 1.58
CA ARG A 24 -5.72 4.48 1.07
C ARG A 24 -4.71 3.71 1.89
N ALA A 25 -3.56 3.40 1.29
CA ALA A 25 -2.46 2.85 2.06
C ALA A 25 -1.30 3.84 2.18
N VAL A 26 -0.59 3.74 3.30
CA VAL A 26 0.56 4.56 3.63
C VAL A 26 1.64 3.64 4.17
N ILE A 27 2.83 3.69 3.60
CA ILE A 27 4.01 2.98 4.12
C ILE A 27 4.85 3.94 4.95
N THR A 28 5.44 3.45 6.03
CA THR A 28 6.20 4.29 6.98
C THR A 28 7.49 3.61 7.43
N ASP A 29 8.53 4.42 7.69
CA ASP A 29 9.79 4.02 8.35
C ASP A 29 9.80 4.41 9.85
N GLY A 30 8.64 4.83 10.39
CA GLY A 30 8.49 5.36 11.74
C GLY A 30 8.81 6.85 11.89
N ARG A 31 9.44 7.48 10.88
CA ARG A 31 9.79 8.91 10.86
C ARG A 31 9.11 9.66 9.72
N ARG A 32 8.99 9.01 8.57
CA ARG A 32 8.43 9.51 7.32
C ARG A 32 7.38 8.54 6.84
N SER A 33 6.41 9.06 6.12
CA SER A 33 5.34 8.27 5.52
C SER A 33 5.18 8.62 4.05
N TRP A 34 4.85 7.61 3.24
CA TRP A 34 4.65 7.73 1.80
C TRP A 34 3.31 7.14 1.43
N GLN A 35 2.52 7.90 0.69
CA GLN A 35 1.23 7.43 0.20
C GLN A 35 1.44 6.41 -0.93
N THR A 36 0.46 5.52 -1.10
CA THR A 36 0.37 4.69 -2.31
C THR A 36 0.47 5.57 -3.53
N ALA A 37 1.39 5.22 -4.42
CA ALA A 37 1.50 5.93 -5.67
C ALA A 37 0.36 5.46 -6.58
N ALA A 38 -0.42 6.42 -7.10
CA ALA A 38 -1.45 6.16 -8.11
C ALA A 38 -0.76 5.87 -9.45
N ILE A 39 -0.05 4.74 -9.54
CA ILE A 39 0.65 4.37 -10.75
C ILE A 39 -0.10 3.22 -11.38
N GLY A 40 -1.15 3.57 -12.11
CA GLY A 40 -1.94 2.62 -12.92
C GLY A 40 -1.14 1.86 -13.98
N ASN A 41 0.20 1.95 -14.00
CA ASN A 41 1.08 1.26 -14.95
C ASN A 41 2.49 0.91 -14.42
N ALA A 42 2.88 1.18 -13.15
CA ALA A 42 4.28 0.92 -12.71
C ALA A 42 4.54 -0.54 -12.34
N ALA A 43 3.54 -1.23 -11.82
CA ALA A 43 3.58 -2.67 -11.59
C ALA A 43 2.24 -3.24 -12.03
N PRO A 44 2.23 -4.26 -12.91
CA PRO A 44 0.99 -4.97 -13.22
C PRO A 44 0.44 -5.61 -11.95
N LEU A 45 -0.89 -5.63 -11.80
CA LEU A 45 -1.53 -6.45 -10.77
C LEU A 45 -1.22 -7.91 -11.05
N VAL A 46 -0.72 -8.61 -10.03
CA VAL A 46 -0.54 -10.06 -10.10
C VAL A 46 -1.92 -10.72 -10.04
N GLY A 47 -2.09 -11.87 -10.70
CA GLY A 47 -3.36 -12.59 -10.70
C GLY A 47 -3.90 -12.85 -9.28
N GLY A 48 -5.20 -12.59 -9.07
CA GLY A 48 -5.84 -12.72 -7.76
C GLY A 48 -5.61 -11.54 -6.80
N THR A 49 -4.88 -10.50 -7.24
CA THR A 49 -4.70 -9.26 -6.48
C THR A 49 -5.62 -8.13 -6.97
N THR A 50 -5.82 -7.14 -6.12
CA THR A 50 -6.55 -5.90 -6.38
C THR A 50 -5.80 -4.76 -5.71
N ASP A 51 -5.91 -3.54 -6.22
CA ASP A 51 -5.42 -2.31 -5.59
C ASP A 51 -6.51 -1.62 -4.73
N ARG A 52 -7.73 -2.18 -4.69
CA ARG A 52 -8.89 -1.63 -3.98
C ARG A 52 -9.28 -2.47 -2.78
N CYS A 53 -9.49 -1.81 -1.63
CA CYS A 53 -9.98 -2.46 -0.43
C CYS A 53 -11.39 -3.04 -0.59
N SER A 54 -12.25 -2.37 -1.36
CA SER A 54 -13.64 -2.76 -1.60
C SER A 54 -13.82 -3.99 -2.48
N ARG A 55 -12.74 -4.50 -3.10
CA ARG A 55 -12.77 -5.68 -3.97
C ARG A 55 -12.21 -6.91 -3.27
N PRO A 56 -12.69 -8.12 -3.59
CA PRO A 56 -12.11 -9.36 -3.09
C PRO A 56 -10.70 -9.61 -3.69
N GLY A 57 -9.92 -10.45 -3.03
CA GLY A 57 -8.55 -10.82 -3.42
C GLY A 57 -7.47 -10.17 -2.55
N SER A 58 -6.22 -10.56 -2.73
CA SER A 58 -5.09 -9.95 -2.02
C SER A 58 -4.92 -8.48 -2.43
N LEU A 59 -4.51 -7.61 -1.51
CA LEU A 59 -4.30 -6.20 -1.80
C LEU A 59 -2.86 -5.99 -2.28
N GLN A 60 -2.66 -5.54 -3.52
CA GLN A 60 -1.35 -5.16 -4.04
C GLN A 60 -1.20 -3.64 -3.97
N LEU A 61 -0.22 -3.20 -3.18
CA LEU A 61 0.04 -1.79 -2.90
C LEU A 61 1.41 -1.40 -3.44
N SER A 62 1.49 -0.28 -4.15
CA SER A 62 2.74 0.20 -4.75
C SER A 62 3.13 1.55 -4.16
N PHE A 63 4.39 1.67 -3.79
CA PHE A 63 4.95 2.85 -3.15
C PHE A 63 6.25 3.27 -3.81
N LEU A 64 6.51 4.58 -3.86
CA LEU A 64 7.79 5.14 -4.29
C LEU A 64 8.55 5.62 -3.07
N LEU A 65 9.63 4.92 -2.73
CA LEU A 65 10.43 5.23 -1.56
C LEU A 65 11.82 5.69 -1.98
N PRO A 66 12.45 6.59 -1.21
CA PRO A 66 13.90 6.76 -1.26
C PRO A 66 14.60 5.42 -1.06
N SER A 67 15.70 5.17 -1.78
CA SER A 67 16.44 3.90 -1.70
C SER A 67 17.06 3.63 -0.33
N ASP A 68 17.20 4.66 0.51
CA ASP A 68 17.68 4.59 1.89
C ASP A 68 16.56 4.43 2.93
N ALA A 69 15.28 4.45 2.51
CA ALA A 69 14.17 4.21 3.42
C ALA A 69 14.11 2.74 3.82
N VAL A 70 13.90 2.47 5.11
CA VAL A 70 13.68 1.13 5.67
C VAL A 70 12.26 1.07 6.21
N PRO A 71 11.29 0.56 5.43
CA PRO A 71 9.90 0.45 5.87
C PRO A 71 9.75 -0.46 7.08
N THR A 72 8.90 -0.05 8.02
CA THR A 72 8.57 -0.84 9.21
C THR A 72 7.10 -1.22 9.29
N ALA A 73 6.22 -0.48 8.60
CA ALA A 73 4.80 -0.78 8.60
C ALA A 73 4.07 -0.22 7.36
N VAL A 74 2.92 -0.83 7.07
CA VAL A 74 1.89 -0.31 6.16
C VAL A 74 0.61 -0.05 6.94
N ASP A 75 0.08 1.16 6.81
CA ASP A 75 -1.19 1.59 7.37
C ASP A 75 -2.26 1.63 6.28
N LEU A 76 -3.40 0.99 6.54
CA LEU A 76 -4.63 1.25 5.80
C LEU A 76 -5.39 2.35 6.53
N VAL A 77 -5.65 3.44 5.81
CA VAL A 77 -6.32 4.62 6.36
C VAL A 77 -7.65 4.86 5.66
N ASP A 78 -8.58 5.47 6.41
CA ASP A 78 -9.86 5.93 5.87
C ASP A 78 -9.71 7.19 4.99
N SER A 79 -10.84 7.71 4.51
CA SER A 79 -10.88 8.95 3.74
C SER A 79 -10.38 10.18 4.51
N ASN A 80 -10.49 10.17 5.85
CA ASN A 80 -10.04 11.24 6.73
C ASN A 80 -8.55 11.10 7.13
N GLY A 81 -7.91 9.98 6.78
CA GLY A 81 -6.53 9.67 7.14
C GLY A 81 -6.37 9.00 8.51
N ALA A 82 -7.47 8.58 9.16
CA ALA A 82 -7.40 7.80 10.38
C ALA A 82 -6.94 6.37 10.07
N ILE A 83 -6.01 5.84 10.88
CA ILE A 83 -5.50 4.48 10.73
C ILE A 83 -6.59 3.50 11.17
N ILE A 84 -7.01 2.65 10.22
CA ILE A 84 -7.94 1.56 10.49
C ILE A 84 -7.15 0.30 10.88
N LEU A 85 -6.08 0.02 10.14
CA LEU A 85 -5.25 -1.17 10.34
C LEU A 85 -3.78 -0.82 10.11
N ARG A 86 -2.91 -1.29 11.00
CA ARG A 86 -1.45 -1.26 10.84
C ARG A 86 -0.90 -2.66 10.68
N ILE A 87 -0.13 -2.88 9.63
CA ILE A 87 0.55 -4.14 9.31
C ILE A 87 2.05 -3.89 9.47
N MET A 88 2.71 -4.64 10.35
CA MET A 88 4.15 -4.54 10.55
C MET A 88 4.88 -5.36 9.46
N LEU A 89 6.06 -4.89 9.06
CA LEU A 89 6.91 -5.51 8.02
C LEU A 89 8.12 -6.23 8.62
#